data_AF-A0A3G9J0L0-F1
#
_entry.id   AF-A0A3G9J0L0-F1
#
_cell.length_a   1.000
_cell.length_b   1.000
_cell.length_c   1.000
_cell.angle_alpha   90.00
_cell.angle_beta   90.00
_cell.angle_gamma   90.00
#
_symmetry.space_group_name_H-M   'P 1'
#
loop_
_entity.id
_entity.type
_entity.pdbx_description
1 polymer ?
#
loop_
_entity_poly.entity_id
_entity_poly.type
_entity_poly.pdbx_seq_one_letter_code
_entity_poly.pdbx_strand_id
1 'polypeptide(L)'
;MCGWDIGQCTPEIAERVVRDAKAANVRVCAVWAGVPRPAEWNFTGGPVTLGLVPEEYRAERIDALKKWADFAVWVHAPAIITHCGFIPENLTDPAYPGVVEAIREVALYCEQL
;
A
#
# COMPACT_ATOMS: atom_id res chain seq x y z
N MET A 1 2.32 -3.92 11.12
CA MET A 1 1.01 -4.57 10.90
C MET A 1 0.89 -4.94 9.43
N CYS A 2 0.28 -6.08 9.08
CA CYS A 2 0.16 -6.53 7.68
C CYS A 2 -1.29 -6.38 7.18
N GLY A 3 -1.54 -5.36 6.36
CA GLY A 3 -2.84 -5.11 5.76
C GLY A 3 -2.98 -5.79 4.41
N TRP A 4 -3.71 -6.90 4.33
CA TRP A 4 -4.00 -7.61 3.07
C TRP A 4 -5.45 -7.50 2.63
N ASP A 5 -6.33 -7.22 3.57
CA ASP A 5 -7.77 -7.12 3.37
C ASP A 5 -8.22 -5.71 3.73
N ILE A 6 -8.63 -4.95 2.71
CA ILE A 6 -9.09 -3.56 2.85
C ILE A 6 -10.37 -3.48 3.69
N GLY A 7 -11.15 -4.57 3.76
CA GLY A 7 -12.30 -4.66 4.66
C GLY A 7 -11.93 -4.51 6.14
N GLN A 8 -10.64 -4.63 6.48
CA GLN A 8 -10.13 -4.41 7.82
C GLN A 8 -9.71 -2.96 8.10
N CYS A 9 -9.76 -2.07 7.11
CA CYS A 9 -9.51 -0.64 7.29
C CYS A 9 -10.71 0.03 7.97
N THR A 10 -10.96 -0.30 9.23
CA THR A 10 -12.05 0.29 10.02
C THR A 10 -11.53 0.93 11.31
N PRO A 11 -12.22 1.97 11.84
CA PRO A 11 -11.85 2.60 13.10
C PRO A 11 -11.77 1.61 14.26
N GLU A 12 -12.69 0.65 14.34
CA GLU A 12 -12.75 -0.34 15.44
C GLU A 12 -11.52 -1.25 15.45
N ILE A 13 -11.02 -1.61 14.27
CA ILE A 13 -9.79 -2.40 14.15
C ILE A 13 -8.58 -1.53 14.50
N ALA A 14 -8.54 -0.27 14.08
CA ALA A 14 -7.46 0.65 14.43
C ALA A 14 -7.38 0.87 15.95
N GLU A 15 -8.51 1.11 16.62
CA GLU A 15 -8.58 1.25 18.08
C GLU A 15 -8.06 0.01 18.81
N ARG A 16 -8.42 -1.19 18.32
CA ARG A 16 -7.88 -2.46 18.84
C ARG A 16 -6.35 -2.50 18.69
N VAL A 17 -5.82 -2.16 17.52
CA VAL A 17 -4.37 -2.16 17.26
C VAL A 17 -3.66 -1.21 18.20
N VAL A 18 -4.15 0.02 18.37
CA VAL A 18 -3.56 1.02 19.28
C VAL A 18 -3.55 0.52 20.72
N ARG A 19 -4.68 -0.03 21.20
CA ARG A 19 -4.79 -0.56 22.56
C ARG A 19 -3.81 -1.72 22.78
N ASP A 20 -3.79 -2.69 21.88
CA ASP A 20 -2.99 -3.90 22.03
C ASP A 20 -1.49 -3.58 21.91
N ALA A 21 -1.11 -2.66 21.01
CA ALA A 21 0.26 -2.15 20.89
C ALA A 21 0.71 -1.42 22.16
N LYS A 22 -0.15 -0.59 22.75
CA LYS A 22 0.12 0.09 24.04
C LYS A 22 0.29 -0.91 25.18
N ALA A 23 -0.58 -1.91 25.27
CA ALA A 23 -0.51 -2.96 26.30
C ALA A 23 0.78 -3.80 26.18
N ALA A 24 1.24 -4.04 24.95
CA ALA A 24 2.48 -4.75 24.67
C ALA A 24 3.74 -3.87 24.73
N ASN A 25 3.61 -2.55 24.97
CA ASN A 25 4.70 -1.58 24.90
C ASN A 25 5.44 -1.61 23.54
N VAL A 26 4.69 -1.73 22.44
CA VAL A 26 5.20 -1.75 21.07
C VAL A 26 4.77 -0.49 20.34
N ARG A 27 5.70 0.16 19.64
CA ARG A 27 5.39 1.28 18.75
C ARG A 27 5.14 0.77 17.33
N VAL A 28 4.03 1.19 16.73
CA VAL A 28 3.75 0.93 15.31
C VAL A 28 4.52 1.94 14.46
N CYS A 29 5.52 1.49 13.71
CA CYS A 29 6.34 2.36 12.86
C CYS A 29 5.78 2.53 11.45
N ALA A 30 5.05 1.53 10.95
CA ALA A 30 4.47 1.54 9.63
C ALA A 30 3.35 0.49 9.49
N VAL A 31 2.49 0.70 8.51
CA VAL A 31 1.51 -0.28 8.05
C VAL A 31 1.96 -0.84 6.71
N TRP A 32 2.07 -2.17 6.60
CA TRP A 32 2.22 -2.80 5.29
C TRP A 32 0.88 -2.71 4.55
N ALA A 33 0.87 -1.98 3.43
CA ALA A 33 -0.29 -1.71 2.61
C ALA A 33 -0.32 -2.67 1.42
N GLY A 34 -1.07 -3.76 1.57
CA GLY A 34 -1.32 -4.73 0.51
C GLY A 34 -2.33 -4.22 -0.51
N VAL A 35 -2.21 -4.72 -1.73
CA VAL A 35 -3.08 -4.37 -2.85
C VAL A 35 -4.10 -5.48 -3.14
N PRO A 36 -5.28 -5.16 -3.70
CA PRO A 36 -6.25 -6.15 -4.17
C PRO A 36 -5.64 -7.20 -5.12
N ARG A 37 -6.20 -8.40 -5.05
CA ARG A 37 -5.84 -9.54 -5.91
C ARG A 37 -6.14 -9.23 -7.39
N PRO A 38 -5.40 -9.82 -8.34
CA PRO A 38 -4.40 -10.89 -8.19
C PRO A 38 -3.07 -10.40 -7.58
N ALA A 39 -2.32 -11.25 -6.87
CA ALA A 39 -1.03 -10.87 -6.27
C ALA A 39 -0.10 -12.08 -6.19
N GLU A 40 0.50 -12.46 -7.31
CA GLU A 40 1.35 -13.64 -7.43
C GLU A 40 2.80 -13.31 -7.09
N TRP A 41 3.29 -13.85 -5.97
CA TRP A 41 4.63 -13.60 -5.47
C TRP A 41 5.66 -14.57 -6.07
N ASN A 42 5.84 -14.50 -7.39
CA ASN A 42 6.85 -15.25 -8.14
C ASN A 42 7.35 -14.43 -9.34
N PHE A 43 8.40 -14.89 -10.01
CA PHE A 43 9.03 -14.14 -11.11
C PHE A 43 8.26 -14.17 -12.44
N THR A 44 7.28 -15.05 -12.59
CA THR A 44 6.53 -15.21 -13.85
C THR A 44 5.20 -14.44 -13.84
N GLY A 45 4.41 -14.60 -12.77
CA GLY A 45 3.14 -13.91 -12.57
C GLY A 45 3.28 -12.58 -11.82
N GLY A 46 4.33 -12.40 -11.02
CA GLY A 46 4.57 -11.15 -10.28
C GLY A 46 4.66 -9.90 -11.15
N PRO A 47 5.40 -9.91 -12.27
CA PRO A 47 5.49 -8.75 -13.16
C PRO A 47 4.16 -8.24 -13.69
N VAL A 48 3.16 -9.12 -13.84
CA VAL A 48 1.83 -8.79 -14.38
C VAL A 48 0.73 -8.69 -13.33
N THR A 49 1.01 -9.06 -12.07
CA THR A 49 0.00 -9.05 -10.99
C THR A 49 0.36 -8.20 -9.77
N LEU A 50 1.62 -7.80 -9.53
CA LEU A 50 1.99 -7.12 -8.27
C LEU A 50 2.10 -5.60 -8.40
N GLY A 51 1.65 -4.90 -7.36
CA GLY A 51 1.88 -3.47 -7.16
C GLY A 51 1.16 -2.55 -8.14
N LEU A 52 1.77 -1.41 -8.47
CA LEU A 52 1.22 -0.35 -9.31
C LEU A 52 1.67 -0.45 -10.78
N VAL A 53 2.56 -1.40 -11.09
CA VAL A 53 3.08 -1.62 -12.45
C VAL A 53 1.98 -2.03 -13.43
N PRO A 54 1.18 -3.09 -13.17
CA PRO A 54 0.14 -3.51 -14.09
C PRO A 54 -0.96 -2.45 -14.21
N GLU A 55 -1.12 -1.90 -15.41
CA GLU A 55 -2.04 -0.79 -15.68
C GLU A 55 -3.50 -1.15 -15.38
N GLU A 56 -3.90 -2.38 -15.70
CA GLU A 56 -5.27 -2.91 -15.49
C GLU A 56 -5.77 -2.74 -14.05
N TYR A 57 -4.88 -2.87 -13.06
CA TYR A 57 -5.24 -2.82 -11.63
C TYR A 57 -4.87 -1.50 -10.96
N ARG A 58 -4.14 -0.63 -11.65
CA ARG A 58 -3.44 0.51 -11.03
C ARG A 58 -4.38 1.44 -10.27
N ALA A 59 -5.51 1.82 -10.87
CA ALA A 59 -6.46 2.75 -10.26
C ALA A 59 -7.04 2.22 -8.93
N GLU A 60 -7.55 0.98 -8.94
CA GLU A 60 -8.09 0.35 -7.73
C GLU A 60 -7.02 0.21 -6.63
N ARG A 61 -5.77 -0.04 -7.02
CA ARG A 61 -4.66 -0.20 -6.09
C ARG A 61 -4.20 1.11 -5.49
N ILE A 62 -4.24 2.20 -6.25
CA ILE A 62 -4.03 3.54 -5.70
C ILE A 62 -5.07 3.82 -4.61
N ASP A 63 -6.35 3.56 -4.87
CA ASP A 63 -7.41 3.76 -3.88
C ASP A 63 -7.23 2.87 -2.65
N ALA A 64 -6.78 1.64 -2.83
CA ALA A 64 -6.43 0.75 -1.73
C ALA A 64 -5.30 1.32 -0.86
N LEU A 65 -4.23 1.83 -1.47
CA LEU A 65 -3.10 2.41 -0.75
C LEU A 65 -3.50 3.68 0.01
N LYS A 66 -4.38 4.53 -0.57
CA LYS A 66 -4.94 5.70 0.12
C LYS A 66 -5.72 5.29 1.37
N LYS A 67 -6.58 4.26 1.28
CA LYS A 67 -7.30 3.72 2.44
C LYS A 67 -6.37 3.16 3.52
N TRP A 68 -5.26 2.54 3.13
CA TRP A 68 -4.24 2.11 4.09
C TRP A 68 -3.50 3.29 4.73
N ALA A 69 -3.32 4.40 4.00
CA ALA A 69 -2.75 5.62 4.55
C ALA A 69 -3.67 6.23 5.62
N ASP A 70 -4.98 6.32 5.35
CA ASP A 70 -5.97 6.73 6.36
C ASP A 70 -5.91 5.84 7.62
N PHE A 71 -5.87 4.52 7.41
CA PHE A 71 -5.76 3.57 8.50
C PHE A 71 -4.45 3.74 9.28
N ALA A 72 -3.33 4.05 8.60
CA ALA A 72 -2.05 4.33 9.24
C ALA A 72 -2.13 5.53 10.20
N VAL A 73 -2.85 6.59 9.81
CA VAL A 73 -3.14 7.75 10.69
C VAL A 73 -3.89 7.31 11.94
N TRP A 74 -4.94 6.49 11.79
CA TRP A 74 -5.74 6.01 12.93
C TRP A 74 -4.93 5.16 13.91
N VAL A 75 -3.95 4.40 13.44
CA VAL A 75 -3.06 3.61 14.32
C VAL A 75 -1.79 4.36 14.76
N HIS A 76 -1.71 5.66 14.46
CA HIS A 76 -0.57 6.53 14.76
C HIS A 76 0.76 6.05 14.16
N ALA A 77 0.70 5.39 13.00
CA ALA A 77 1.87 5.00 12.24
C ALA A 77 2.27 6.14 11.29
N PRO A 78 3.55 6.57 11.26
CA PRO A 78 4.00 7.66 10.40
C PRO A 78 4.17 7.29 8.92
N ALA A 79 3.92 6.04 8.53
CA ALA A 79 4.20 5.57 7.18
C ALA A 79 3.34 4.37 6.78
N ILE A 80 3.13 4.23 5.48
CA ILE A 80 2.79 2.95 4.83
C ILE A 80 3.99 2.41 4.06
N ILE A 81 4.04 1.09 3.90
CA ILE A 81 5.07 0.39 3.11
C ILE A 81 4.34 -0.55 2.15
N THR A 82 4.74 -0.56 0.89
CA THR A 82 4.16 -1.46 -0.12
C THR A 82 5.22 -1.94 -1.13
N HIS A 83 4.88 -2.98 -1.89
CA HIS A 83 5.65 -3.42 -3.04
C HIS A 83 5.04 -2.84 -4.32
N CYS A 84 5.73 -1.87 -4.94
CA CYS A 84 5.23 -1.16 -6.12
C CYS A 84 5.15 -2.04 -7.38
N GLY A 85 5.64 -3.28 -7.36
CA GLY A 85 5.66 -4.20 -8.49
C GLY A 85 7.05 -4.34 -9.09
N PHE A 86 7.15 -4.99 -10.25
CA PHE A 86 8.40 -5.13 -10.99
C PHE A 86 8.59 -3.89 -11.88
N ILE A 87 9.20 -2.84 -11.31
CA ILE A 87 9.41 -1.57 -12.03
C ILE A 87 10.31 -1.83 -13.24
N PRO A 88 9.94 -1.33 -14.45
CA PRO A 88 10.80 -1.46 -15.62
C PRO A 88 12.18 -0.83 -15.37
N GLU A 89 13.25 -1.59 -15.62
CA GLU A 89 14.63 -1.10 -15.54
C GLU A 89 14.92 -0.06 -16.63
N ASN A 90 14.29 -0.23 -17.80
CA ASN A 90 14.41 0.69 -18.92
C ASN A 90 13.46 1.89 -18.72
N LEU A 91 14.03 3.07 -18.48
CA LEU A 91 13.28 4.32 -18.31
C LEU A 91 12.51 4.76 -19.57
N THR A 92 12.82 4.19 -20.74
CA THR A 92 12.08 4.43 -21.99
C THR A 92 10.93 3.44 -22.22
N ASP A 93 10.72 2.51 -21.29
CA ASP A 93 9.56 1.62 -21.32
C ASP A 93 8.27 2.45 -21.23
N PRO A 94 7.28 2.23 -22.13
CA PRO A 94 6.02 2.97 -22.12
C PRO A 94 5.26 2.89 -20.79
N ALA A 95 5.44 1.83 -20.00
CA ALA A 95 4.78 1.69 -18.70
C ALA A 95 5.42 2.58 -17.62
N TYR A 96 6.71 2.92 -17.74
CA TYR A 96 7.46 3.60 -16.68
C TYR A 96 6.84 4.94 -16.24
N PRO A 97 6.46 5.88 -17.15
CA PRO A 97 5.83 7.13 -16.74
C PRO A 97 4.54 6.93 -15.93
N GLY A 98 3.72 5.95 -16.30
CA GLY A 98 2.47 5.63 -15.59
C GLY A 98 2.71 5.11 -14.17
N VAL A 99 3.80 4.36 -13.95
CA VAL A 99 4.19 3.89 -12.61
C VAL A 99 4.66 5.06 -11.74
N VAL A 100 5.46 5.97 -12.28
CA VAL A 100 5.94 7.15 -11.56
C VAL A 100 4.78 8.04 -11.11
N GLU A 101 3.82 8.33 -12.01
CA GLU A 101 2.65 9.13 -11.65
C GLU A 101 1.77 8.44 -10.59
N ALA A 102 1.60 7.11 -10.66
CA ALA A 102 0.85 6.38 -9.64
C ALA A 102 1.50 6.46 -8.25
N ILE A 103 2.83 6.30 -8.19
CA ILE A 103 3.58 6.44 -6.94
C ILE A 103 3.47 7.87 -6.42
N ARG A 104 3.61 8.86 -7.30
CA ARG A 104 3.48 10.28 -6.97
C ARG A 104 2.10 10.60 -6.41
N GLU A 105 1.04 10.07 -7.01
CA GLU A 105 -0.34 10.29 -6.55
C GLU A 105 -0.54 9.77 -5.11
N VAL A 106 -0.07 8.55 -4.81
CA VAL A 106 -0.15 7.99 -3.45
C VAL A 106 0.69 8.81 -2.48
N ALA A 107 1.90 9.22 -2.87
CA ALA A 107 2.78 10.01 -2.02
C ALA A 107 2.18 11.39 -1.69
N LEU A 108 1.62 12.08 -2.69
CA LEU A 108 0.93 13.36 -2.49
C LEU A 108 -0.30 13.23 -1.60
N TYR A 109 -1.01 12.11 -1.69
CA TYR A 109 -2.11 11.84 -0.75
C TYR A 109 -1.58 11.68 0.68
N CYS A 110 -0.51 10.91 0.88
CA CYS A 110 0.10 10.74 2.20
C CYS A 110 0.63 12.06 2.79
N GLU A 111 1.13 12.99 1.97
CA GLU A 111 1.60 14.30 2.40
C GLU A 111 0.48 15.18 3.00
N GLN A 112 -0.78 14.92 2.63
CA GLN A 112 -1.94 15.70 3.09
C GLN A 112 -2.53 15.21 4.42
N LEU A 113 -2.09 14.05 4.92
CA LEU A 113 -2.60 13.37 6.12
C LEU A 113 -1.81 13.76 7.38
#